data_AF-A0A5E6QQZ2-F1
#
_entry.id   AF-A0A5E6QQZ2-F1
#
_cell.length_a   1.000
_cell.length_b   1.000
_cell.length_c   1.000
_cell.angle_alpha   90.00
_cell.angle_beta   90.00
_cell.angle_gamma   90.00
#
_symmetry.space_group_name_H-M   'P 1'
#
loop_
_entity.id
_entity.type
_entity.pdbx_description
1 polymer ?
#
loop_
_entity_poly.entity_id
_entity_poly.type
_entity_poly.pdbx_seq_one_letter_code
_entity_poly.pdbx_strand_id
1 'polypeptide(L)'
;MTPAGTLKWAHVLPAERTALVLGFAFHFCVLASYYLVRPLRDALGLEGGADKLQWLFTATFVVMLLMVPLFGALVSRLPASRFIPLIYRFVALTMLMFGVLIAAKIAPVQVGQVFFVWISVYNLFIVSIFWSVLVDRFSSEQGLRVFGFIAAGGTLGTFVGPLLAATLATRLGPIALTLAAALLLELAVRCYRALLSRTDAQAACLAQGHRRMGGSMLAGVTLIARSPYLLGLVLFMLLHTTAATFLYFEQGRIVAGSYADVASRTRFFALIDLIVSALTLTFQLLLTGPLIRRVGVGGALVALPVVTLVAFTAMAWSPVPATVALAQGLRRAIEFSVVRPAREVLWTVVSREEKYKAKNVIETLVYRGGDAVSGWLSVGLAAAGAGFGVVAVWIVPVAGAWGGVCYWLARRQRQMATKASGQSTDAE
;
A
#
# COMPACT_ATOMS: atom_id res chain seq x y z
N MET A 1 29.20 -27.47 -24.31
CA MET A 1 28.36 -27.29 -23.11
C MET A 1 28.57 -25.87 -22.59
N THR A 2 27.63 -24.98 -22.89
CA THR A 2 27.64 -23.55 -22.55
C THR A 2 26.90 -23.31 -21.24
N PRO A 3 27.51 -22.79 -20.17
CA PRO A 3 26.76 -22.37 -19.00
C PRO A 3 26.28 -20.93 -19.16
N ALA A 4 24.96 -20.81 -19.18
CA ALA A 4 24.13 -19.74 -18.61
C ALA A 4 24.60 -18.28 -18.80
N GLY A 5 23.91 -17.58 -19.70
CA GLY A 5 23.92 -16.13 -19.82
C GLY A 5 23.70 -15.46 -18.46
N THR A 6 24.76 -14.84 -17.97
CA THR A 6 24.77 -14.01 -16.77
C THR A 6 23.83 -12.83 -16.96
N LEU A 7 22.89 -12.64 -16.03
CA LEU A 7 22.20 -11.38 -15.79
C LEU A 7 23.25 -10.27 -15.57
N LYS A 8 23.65 -9.58 -16.64
CA LYS A 8 24.57 -8.42 -16.61
C LYS A 8 23.91 -7.14 -16.08
N TRP A 9 22.63 -7.20 -15.69
CA TRP A 9 21.82 -6.01 -15.36
C TRP A 9 21.91 -5.57 -13.90
N ALA A 10 22.58 -6.34 -13.04
CA ALA A 10 22.92 -5.93 -11.69
C ALA A 10 24.29 -6.52 -11.35
N HIS A 11 25.21 -5.73 -10.78
CA HIS A 11 26.52 -6.18 -10.29
C HIS A 11 26.36 -7.13 -9.08
N VAL A 12 25.70 -8.27 -9.28
CA VAL A 12 25.37 -9.25 -8.24
C VAL A 12 26.48 -10.29 -8.19
N LEU A 13 27.12 -10.40 -7.02
CA LEU A 13 28.16 -11.40 -6.81
C LEU A 13 27.55 -12.81 -6.93
N PRO A 14 28.29 -13.81 -7.43
CA PRO A 14 27.78 -15.19 -7.55
C PRO A 14 27.19 -15.74 -6.25
N ALA A 15 27.78 -15.39 -5.11
CA ALA A 15 27.31 -15.76 -3.77
C ALA A 15 25.95 -15.15 -3.39
N GLU A 16 25.57 -14.01 -3.98
CA GLU A 16 24.34 -13.27 -3.67
C GLU A 16 23.16 -13.71 -4.53
N ARG A 17 23.39 -14.44 -5.64
CA ARG A 17 22.35 -14.80 -6.63
C ARG A 17 21.21 -15.63 -6.03
N THR A 18 21.55 -16.62 -5.21
CA THR A 18 20.53 -17.48 -4.58
C THR A 18 19.70 -16.69 -3.57
N ALA A 19 20.33 -15.85 -2.75
CA ALA A 19 19.63 -14.99 -1.79
C ALA A 19 18.71 -13.98 -2.51
N LEU A 20 19.15 -13.45 -3.65
CA LEU A 20 18.38 -12.53 -4.49
C LEU A 20 17.14 -13.21 -5.09
N VAL A 21 17.27 -14.41 -5.67
CA VAL A 21 16.12 -15.16 -6.22
C VAL A 21 15.14 -15.57 -5.11
N LEU A 22 15.65 -15.99 -3.95
CA LEU A 22 14.82 -16.31 -2.78
C LEU A 22 14.10 -15.09 -2.23
N GLY A 23 14.77 -13.93 -2.17
CA GLY A 23 14.15 -12.65 -1.79
C GLY A 23 13.07 -12.21 -2.77
N PHE A 24 13.33 -12.35 -4.08
CA PHE A 24 12.35 -12.10 -5.14
C PHE A 24 11.12 -13.01 -4.98
N ALA A 25 11.34 -14.32 -4.87
CA ALA A 25 10.26 -15.30 -4.72
C ALA A 25 9.47 -15.08 -3.41
N PHE A 26 10.15 -14.73 -2.33
CA PHE A 26 9.54 -14.36 -1.06
C PHE A 26 8.64 -13.13 -1.22
N HIS A 27 9.13 -12.04 -1.81
CA HIS A 27 8.32 -10.84 -2.02
C HIS A 27 7.12 -11.09 -2.94
N PHE A 28 7.36 -11.83 -4.03
CA PHE A 28 6.33 -12.25 -4.96
C PHE A 28 5.21 -12.99 -4.25
N CYS A 29 5.51 -14.05 -3.50
CA CYS A 29 4.50 -14.87 -2.83
C CYS A 29 3.69 -14.07 -1.80
N VAL A 30 4.38 -13.22 -1.02
CA VAL A 30 3.73 -12.36 -0.01
C VAL A 30 2.76 -11.38 -0.67
N LEU A 31 3.19 -10.63 -1.67
CA LEU A 31 2.34 -9.64 -2.33
C LEU A 31 1.23 -10.30 -3.16
N ALA A 32 1.54 -11.40 -3.87
CA ALA A 32 0.55 -12.16 -4.62
C ALA A 32 -0.56 -12.69 -3.72
N SER A 33 -0.23 -13.25 -2.54
CA SER A 33 -1.24 -13.77 -1.62
C SER A 33 -2.19 -12.67 -1.11
N TYR A 34 -1.71 -11.45 -0.86
CA TYR A 34 -2.56 -10.32 -0.47
C TYR A 34 -3.42 -9.80 -1.62
N TYR A 35 -2.81 -9.53 -2.77
CA TYR A 35 -3.55 -9.00 -3.92
C TYR A 35 -4.52 -10.04 -4.52
N LEU A 36 -4.34 -11.33 -4.23
CA LEU A 36 -5.29 -12.39 -4.56
C LEU A 36 -6.59 -12.30 -3.75
N VAL A 37 -6.51 -12.02 -2.45
CA VAL A 37 -7.68 -11.97 -1.55
C VAL A 37 -8.26 -10.58 -1.37
N ARG A 38 -7.53 -9.52 -1.73
CA ARG A 38 -8.00 -8.13 -1.65
C ARG A 38 -9.29 -7.88 -2.45
N PRO A 39 -9.46 -8.39 -3.69
CA PRO A 39 -10.72 -8.23 -4.40
C PRO A 39 -11.90 -8.91 -3.69
N LEU A 40 -11.66 -10.07 -3.07
CA LEU A 40 -12.65 -10.79 -2.28
C LEU A 40 -13.01 -9.99 -1.02
N ARG A 41 -12.02 -9.35 -0.39
CA ARG A 41 -12.22 -8.43 0.74
C ARG A 41 -13.15 -7.28 0.36
N ASP A 42 -12.88 -6.61 -0.76
CA ASP A 42 -13.68 -5.48 -1.22
C ASP A 42 -15.10 -5.91 -1.61
N ALA A 43 -15.29 -7.10 -2.20
CA ALA A 43 -16.60 -7.66 -2.49
C ALA A 43 -17.41 -7.99 -1.23
N LEU A 44 -16.79 -8.64 -0.25
CA LEU A 44 -17.42 -8.99 1.03
C LEU A 44 -17.71 -7.77 1.90
N GLY A 45 -16.90 -6.71 1.79
CA GLY A 45 -17.18 -5.44 2.45
C GLY A 45 -18.50 -4.81 2.03
N LEU A 46 -19.03 -5.18 0.86
CA LEU A 46 -20.31 -4.70 0.35
C LEU A 46 -21.50 -5.60 0.71
N GLU A 47 -21.29 -6.78 1.31
CA GLU A 47 -22.39 -7.68 1.71
C GLU A 47 -23.30 -7.05 2.76
N GLY A 48 -22.75 -6.23 3.65
CA GLY A 48 -23.53 -5.48 4.65
C GLY A 48 -24.17 -4.19 4.12
N GLY A 49 -24.02 -3.89 2.82
CA GLY A 49 -24.42 -2.63 2.20
C GLY A 49 -23.28 -1.61 2.10
N ALA A 50 -23.28 -0.84 1.01
CA ALA A 50 -22.29 0.22 0.78
C ALA A 50 -22.39 1.37 1.81
N ASP A 51 -23.55 1.51 2.48
CA ASP A 51 -23.82 2.48 3.55
C ASP A 51 -23.17 2.12 4.89
N LYS A 52 -22.46 0.97 4.99
CA LYS A 52 -21.74 0.53 6.19
C LYS A 52 -20.22 0.61 6.06
N LEU A 53 -19.69 1.04 4.91
CA LEU A 53 -18.24 1.09 4.67
C LEU A 53 -17.48 1.96 5.67
N GLN A 54 -18.08 3.05 6.17
CA GLN A 54 -17.52 3.91 7.22
C GLN A 54 -17.24 3.17 8.52
N TRP A 55 -18.09 2.19 8.89
CA TRP A 55 -17.87 1.36 10.06
C TRP A 55 -16.70 0.40 9.85
N LEU A 56 -16.54 -0.15 8.65
CA LEU A 56 -15.40 -1.00 8.30
C LEU A 56 -14.08 -0.22 8.37
N PHE A 57 -14.07 1.02 7.89
CA PHE A 57 -12.90 1.88 7.93
C PHE A 57 -12.57 2.30 9.37
N THR A 58 -13.59 2.63 10.17
CA THR A 58 -13.44 2.92 11.61
C THR A 58 -12.90 1.72 12.38
N ALA A 59 -13.47 0.53 12.17
CA ALA A 59 -12.99 -0.71 12.78
C ALA A 59 -11.55 -1.03 12.37
N THR A 60 -11.22 -0.87 11.09
CA THR A 60 -9.85 -1.03 10.59
C THR A 60 -8.88 -0.07 11.26
N PHE A 61 -9.25 1.21 11.40
CA PHE A 61 -8.43 2.20 12.08
C PHE A 61 -8.17 1.83 13.55
N VAL A 62 -9.23 1.51 14.30
CA VAL A 62 -9.11 1.12 15.73
C VAL A 62 -8.27 -0.15 15.88
N VAL A 63 -8.53 -1.18 15.08
CA VAL A 63 -7.77 -2.43 15.16
C VAL A 63 -6.31 -2.20 14.76
N MET A 64 -6.02 -1.41 13.73
CA MET A 64 -4.63 -1.08 13.39
C MET A 64 -3.92 -0.33 14.53
N LEU A 65 -4.59 0.62 15.17
CA LEU A 65 -4.03 1.38 16.29
C LEU A 65 -3.64 0.47 17.48
N LEU A 66 -4.43 -0.58 17.72
CA LEU A 66 -4.15 -1.59 18.75
C LEU A 66 -3.08 -2.60 18.31
N MET A 67 -3.13 -3.04 17.05
CA MET A 67 -2.29 -4.12 16.55
C MET A 67 -0.85 -3.68 16.25
N VAL A 68 -0.62 -2.44 15.81
CA VAL A 68 0.73 -1.92 15.55
C VAL A 68 1.65 -2.00 16.80
N PRO A 69 1.27 -1.48 17.98
CA PRO A 69 2.11 -1.58 19.17
C PRO A 69 2.20 -3.02 19.70
N LEU A 70 1.11 -3.81 19.63
CA LEU A 70 1.13 -5.23 20.02
C LEU A 70 2.16 -6.01 19.19
N PHE A 71 2.18 -5.77 17.89
CA PHE A 71 3.11 -6.41 16.98
C PHE A 71 4.55 -5.96 17.21
N GLY A 72 4.78 -4.66 17.43
CA GLY A 72 6.08 -4.14 17.82
C GLY A 72 6.62 -4.79 19.09
N ALA A 73 5.76 -4.99 20.10
CA ALA A 73 6.11 -5.70 21.32
C ALA A 73 6.41 -7.19 21.06
N LEU A 74 5.64 -7.85 20.20
CA LEU A 74 5.82 -9.26 19.89
C LEU A 74 7.12 -9.53 19.11
N VAL A 75 7.44 -8.69 18.12
CA VAL A 75 8.71 -8.73 17.37
C VAL A 75 9.91 -8.48 18.29
N SER A 76 9.75 -7.65 19.32
CA SER A 76 10.84 -7.39 20.28
C SER A 76 11.14 -8.57 21.21
N ARG A 77 10.17 -9.48 21.41
CA ARG A 77 10.27 -10.60 22.35
C ARG A 77 10.61 -11.94 21.70
N LEU A 78 10.28 -12.12 20.41
CA LEU A 78 10.50 -13.38 19.70
C LEU A 78 11.56 -13.23 18.61
N PRO A 79 12.49 -14.21 18.47
CA PRO A 79 13.44 -14.19 17.37
C PRO A 79 12.68 -14.25 16.03
N ALA A 80 13.06 -13.39 15.08
CA ALA A 80 12.41 -13.27 13.78
C ALA A 80 12.29 -14.62 13.04
N SER A 81 13.28 -15.50 13.20
CA SER A 81 13.34 -16.84 12.61
C SER A 81 12.19 -17.76 13.01
N ARG A 82 11.62 -17.58 14.21
CA ARG A 82 10.43 -18.33 14.67
C ARG A 82 9.16 -17.53 14.44
N PHE A 83 9.22 -16.22 14.68
CA PHE A 83 8.06 -15.36 14.63
C PHE A 83 7.44 -15.27 13.23
N ILE A 84 8.25 -15.11 12.19
CA ILE A 84 7.76 -14.90 10.82
C ILE A 84 7.06 -16.14 10.26
N PRO A 85 7.63 -17.37 10.36
CA PRO A 85 6.90 -18.57 9.97
C PRO A 85 5.60 -18.75 10.76
N LEU A 86 5.59 -18.46 12.06
CA LEU A 86 4.41 -18.62 12.90
C LEU A 86 3.27 -17.70 12.43
N ILE A 87 3.55 -16.40 12.24
CA ILE A 87 2.52 -15.44 11.87
C ILE A 87 2.00 -15.68 10.44
N TYR A 88 2.87 -16.07 9.49
CA TYR A 88 2.41 -16.38 8.13
C TYR A 88 1.55 -17.63 8.07
N ARG A 89 1.89 -18.67 8.85
CA ARG A 89 1.08 -19.89 8.97
C ARG A 89 -0.23 -19.64 9.69
N PHE A 90 -0.21 -18.81 10.73
CA PHE A 90 -1.42 -18.36 11.40
C PHE A 90 -2.35 -17.64 10.42
N VAL A 91 -1.82 -16.69 9.64
CA VAL A 91 -2.61 -16.04 8.59
C VAL A 91 -3.12 -17.05 7.57
N ALA A 92 -2.28 -17.97 7.07
CA ALA A 92 -2.69 -19.01 6.13
C ALA A 92 -3.85 -19.86 6.69
N LEU A 93 -3.77 -20.29 7.95
CA LEU A 93 -4.84 -21.03 8.62
C LEU A 93 -6.13 -20.19 8.72
N THR A 94 -6.04 -18.91 9.11
CA THR A 94 -7.21 -18.03 9.14
C THR A 94 -7.81 -17.83 7.75
N MET A 95 -7.01 -17.76 6.68
CA MET A 95 -7.52 -17.68 5.30
C MET A 95 -8.35 -18.90 4.96
N LEU A 96 -7.87 -20.11 5.28
CA LEU A 96 -8.62 -21.35 5.06
C LEU A 96 -9.92 -21.38 5.86
N MET A 97 -9.88 -20.97 7.14
CA MET A 97 -11.07 -20.84 7.98
C MET A 97 -12.10 -19.89 7.36
N PHE A 98 -11.68 -18.69 6.95
CA PHE A 98 -12.55 -17.75 6.25
C PHE A 98 -13.10 -18.33 4.95
N GLY A 99 -12.27 -19.03 4.17
CA GLY A 99 -12.69 -19.71 2.95
C GLY A 99 -13.86 -20.67 3.19
N VAL A 100 -13.78 -21.48 4.25
CA VAL A 100 -14.86 -22.39 4.66
C VAL A 100 -16.09 -21.62 5.12
N LEU A 101 -15.93 -20.62 6.01
CA LEU A 101 -17.05 -19.83 6.53
C LEU A 101 -17.83 -19.10 5.42
N ILE A 102 -17.09 -18.50 4.47
CA ILE A 102 -17.66 -17.79 3.32
C ILE A 102 -18.38 -18.79 2.39
N ALA A 103 -17.76 -19.93 2.09
CA ALA A 103 -18.37 -20.94 1.22
C ALA A 103 -19.62 -21.59 1.83
N ALA A 104 -19.61 -21.80 3.15
CA ALA A 104 -20.75 -22.28 3.91
C ALA A 104 -21.83 -21.21 4.14
N LYS A 105 -21.60 -19.96 3.71
CA LYS A 105 -22.50 -18.80 3.92
C LYS A 105 -22.89 -18.62 5.39
N ILE A 106 -21.99 -18.92 6.31
CA ILE A 106 -22.22 -18.73 7.75
C ILE A 106 -22.11 -17.24 8.05
N ALA A 107 -23.19 -16.63 8.56
CA ALA A 107 -23.23 -15.22 8.95
C ALA A 107 -22.53 -14.28 7.94
N PRO A 108 -22.97 -14.25 6.67
CA PRO A 108 -22.20 -13.73 5.54
C PRO A 108 -21.78 -12.27 5.72
N VAL A 109 -22.64 -11.45 6.32
CA VAL A 109 -22.36 -10.05 6.63
C VAL A 109 -21.25 -9.93 7.68
N GLN A 110 -21.39 -10.61 8.83
CA GLN A 110 -20.44 -10.53 9.93
C GLN A 110 -19.08 -11.11 9.53
N VAL A 111 -19.07 -12.27 8.85
CA VAL A 111 -17.85 -12.89 8.33
C VAL A 111 -17.17 -11.96 7.32
N GLY A 112 -17.94 -11.34 6.42
CA GLY A 112 -17.41 -10.36 5.47
C GLY A 112 -16.79 -9.14 6.13
N GLN A 113 -17.43 -8.59 7.18
CA GLN A 113 -16.91 -7.46 7.95
C GLN A 113 -15.61 -7.80 8.69
N VAL A 114 -15.57 -8.95 9.38
CA VAL A 114 -14.37 -9.41 10.10
C VAL A 114 -13.24 -9.69 9.11
N PHE A 115 -13.55 -10.34 7.98
CA PHE A 115 -12.59 -10.57 6.90
C PHE A 115 -12.04 -9.26 6.33
N PHE A 116 -12.89 -8.24 6.16
CA PHE A 116 -12.49 -6.93 5.69
C PHE A 116 -11.40 -6.30 6.56
N VAL A 117 -11.65 -6.26 7.87
CA VAL A 117 -10.72 -5.70 8.85
C VAL A 117 -9.46 -6.55 8.91
N TRP A 118 -9.60 -7.87 8.95
CA TRP A 118 -8.47 -8.81 9.02
C TRP A 118 -7.51 -8.68 7.85
N ILE A 119 -8.01 -8.67 6.60
CA ILE A 119 -7.17 -8.51 5.40
C ILE A 119 -6.49 -7.13 5.38
N SER A 120 -7.16 -6.09 5.88
CA SER A 120 -6.58 -4.75 5.94
C SER A 120 -5.40 -4.70 6.92
N VAL A 121 -5.53 -5.35 8.07
CA VAL A 121 -4.46 -5.49 9.08
C VAL A 121 -3.31 -6.36 8.54
N TYR A 122 -3.65 -7.50 7.93
CA TYR A 122 -2.72 -8.40 7.28
C TYR A 122 -1.80 -7.69 6.27
N ASN A 123 -2.35 -6.84 5.40
CA ASN A 123 -1.58 -6.07 4.41
C ASN A 123 -0.45 -5.24 5.05
N LEU A 124 -0.77 -4.53 6.13
CA LEU A 124 0.22 -3.69 6.82
C LEU A 124 1.36 -4.54 7.36
N PHE A 125 1.03 -5.68 7.98
CA PHE A 125 2.02 -6.54 8.61
C PHE A 125 2.95 -7.21 7.63
N ILE A 126 2.42 -7.84 6.58
CA ILE A 126 3.30 -8.57 5.65
C ILE A 126 4.32 -7.67 4.96
N VAL A 127 3.93 -6.45 4.60
CA VAL A 127 4.83 -5.50 3.94
C VAL A 127 5.89 -5.03 4.93
N SER A 128 5.49 -4.71 6.16
CA SER A 128 6.43 -4.27 7.21
C SER A 128 7.43 -5.38 7.57
N ILE A 129 6.95 -6.61 7.80
CA ILE A 129 7.79 -7.78 8.12
C ILE A 129 8.79 -8.03 7.00
N PHE A 130 8.31 -8.05 5.76
CA PHE A 130 9.14 -8.31 4.59
C PHE A 130 10.32 -7.34 4.50
N TRP A 131 10.06 -6.03 4.59
CA TRP A 131 11.11 -5.03 4.48
C TRP A 131 12.04 -5.03 5.69
N SER A 132 11.53 -5.31 6.90
CA SER A 132 12.38 -5.54 8.07
C SER A 132 13.36 -6.68 7.83
N VAL A 133 12.88 -7.82 7.32
CA VAL A 133 13.75 -8.97 7.01
C VAL A 133 14.84 -8.61 6.02
N LEU A 134 14.53 -7.86 4.95
CA LEU A 134 15.56 -7.48 3.99
C LEU A 134 16.62 -6.56 4.61
N VAL A 135 16.19 -5.55 5.37
CA VAL A 135 17.12 -4.60 6.00
C VAL A 135 17.98 -5.28 7.06
N ASP A 136 17.46 -6.27 7.77
CA ASP A 136 18.21 -7.03 8.78
C ASP A 136 19.20 -8.05 8.17
N ARG A 137 19.12 -8.32 6.86
CA ARG A 137 19.88 -9.40 6.20
C ARG A 137 20.89 -8.94 5.15
N PHE A 138 20.66 -7.79 4.53
CA PHE A 138 21.54 -7.23 3.51
C PHE A 138 22.24 -5.98 4.04
N SER A 139 23.53 -5.83 3.74
CA SER A 139 24.25 -4.59 4.05
C SER A 139 23.74 -3.43 3.18
N SER A 140 24.03 -2.18 3.58
CA SER A 140 23.66 -1.00 2.79
C SER A 140 24.17 -1.05 1.35
N GLU A 141 25.42 -1.51 1.14
CA GLU A 141 26.01 -1.66 -0.20
C GLU A 141 25.29 -2.72 -1.04
N GLN A 142 24.93 -3.85 -0.42
CA GLN A 142 24.17 -4.89 -1.11
C GLN A 142 22.75 -4.43 -1.43
N GLY A 143 22.11 -3.71 -0.49
CA GLY A 143 20.77 -3.17 -0.66
C GLY A 143 20.62 -2.33 -1.92
N LEU A 144 21.62 -1.48 -2.21
CA LEU A 144 21.67 -0.68 -3.45
C LEU A 144 21.66 -1.53 -4.73
N ARG A 145 22.20 -2.76 -4.68
CA ARG A 145 22.28 -3.67 -5.84
C ARG A 145 21.10 -4.63 -5.94
N VAL A 146 20.60 -5.13 -4.80
CA VAL A 146 19.64 -6.26 -4.76
C VAL A 146 18.20 -5.83 -4.52
N PHE A 147 17.94 -4.72 -3.81
CA PHE A 147 16.57 -4.35 -3.42
C PHE A 147 15.68 -4.01 -4.61
N GLY A 148 16.23 -3.41 -5.66
CA GLY A 148 15.49 -3.12 -6.89
C GLY A 148 14.94 -4.40 -7.56
N PHE A 149 15.79 -5.43 -7.69
CA PHE A 149 15.37 -6.72 -8.24
C PHE A 149 14.36 -7.42 -7.34
N ILE A 150 14.61 -7.45 -6.03
CA ILE A 150 13.70 -8.09 -5.07
C ILE A 150 12.33 -7.37 -5.06
N ALA A 151 12.30 -6.04 -5.11
CA ALA A 151 11.08 -5.25 -5.22
C ALA A 151 10.27 -5.58 -6.48
N ALA A 152 10.93 -5.88 -7.60
CA ALA A 152 10.27 -6.29 -8.83
C ALA A 152 9.45 -7.59 -8.65
N GLY A 153 9.87 -8.49 -7.75
CA GLY A 153 9.09 -9.67 -7.38
C GLY A 153 7.75 -9.31 -6.75
N GLY A 154 7.73 -8.28 -5.91
CA GLY A 154 6.49 -7.75 -5.31
C GLY A 154 5.56 -7.17 -6.36
N THR A 155 6.08 -6.37 -7.29
CA THR A 155 5.31 -5.81 -8.41
C THR A 155 4.74 -6.92 -9.30
N LEU A 156 5.50 -7.98 -9.56
CA LEU A 156 4.97 -9.14 -10.27
C LEU A 156 3.86 -9.83 -9.46
N GLY A 157 4.01 -9.91 -8.14
CA GLY A 157 2.98 -10.44 -7.24
C GLY A 157 1.71 -9.60 -7.26
N THR A 158 1.81 -8.27 -7.31
CA THR A 158 0.64 -7.39 -7.42
C THR A 158 -0.08 -7.52 -8.76
N PHE A 159 0.59 -8.02 -9.80
CA PHE A 159 -0.02 -8.31 -11.09
C PHE A 159 -0.63 -9.72 -11.15
N VAL A 160 0.10 -10.74 -10.68
CA VAL A 160 -0.34 -12.15 -10.72
C VAL A 160 -1.48 -12.41 -9.72
N GLY A 161 -1.46 -11.78 -8.55
CA GLY A 161 -2.52 -11.93 -7.53
C GLY A 161 -3.91 -11.60 -8.08
N PRO A 162 -4.15 -10.39 -8.61
CA PRO A 162 -5.44 -10.02 -9.19
C PRO A 162 -5.78 -10.80 -10.46
N LEU A 163 -4.79 -11.20 -11.27
CA LEU A 163 -5.03 -12.08 -12.42
C LEU A 163 -5.60 -13.43 -11.99
N LEU A 164 -5.02 -14.04 -10.95
CA LEU A 164 -5.54 -15.26 -10.34
C LEU A 164 -6.91 -14.99 -9.71
N ALA A 165 -7.11 -13.87 -9.02
CA ALA A 165 -8.41 -13.53 -8.44
C ALA A 165 -9.51 -13.41 -9.50
N ALA A 166 -9.24 -12.73 -10.62
CA ALA A 166 -10.20 -12.51 -11.71
C ALA A 166 -10.60 -13.82 -12.41
N THR A 167 -9.70 -14.80 -12.46
CA THR A 167 -9.92 -16.10 -13.12
C THR A 167 -10.54 -17.14 -12.19
N LEU A 168 -10.12 -17.19 -10.92
CA LEU A 168 -10.61 -18.16 -9.94
C LEU A 168 -11.96 -17.76 -9.33
N ALA A 169 -12.24 -16.46 -9.15
CA ALA A 169 -13.41 -15.99 -8.42
C ALA A 169 -14.73 -16.57 -8.94
N THR A 170 -14.95 -16.59 -10.25
CA THR A 170 -16.20 -17.09 -10.85
C THR A 170 -16.18 -18.58 -11.15
N ARG A 171 -15.00 -19.22 -11.22
CA ARG A 171 -14.89 -20.64 -11.61
C ARG A 171 -14.82 -21.59 -10.41
N LEU A 172 -14.08 -21.21 -9.37
CA LEU A 172 -13.75 -22.08 -8.24
C LEU A 172 -14.17 -21.51 -6.89
N GLY A 173 -14.69 -20.28 -6.87
CA GLY A 173 -15.27 -19.65 -5.69
C GLY A 173 -14.26 -19.24 -4.60
N PRO A 174 -14.77 -18.83 -3.42
CA PRO A 174 -13.95 -18.28 -2.33
C PRO A 174 -12.92 -19.25 -1.74
N ILE A 175 -13.24 -20.55 -1.68
CA ILE A 175 -12.32 -21.58 -1.16
C ILE A 175 -11.02 -21.59 -1.96
N ALA A 176 -11.12 -21.59 -3.29
CA ALA A 176 -9.93 -21.63 -4.15
C ALA A 176 -9.04 -20.40 -3.98
N LEU A 177 -9.64 -19.21 -3.83
CA LEU A 177 -8.89 -17.97 -3.59
C LEU A 177 -8.13 -18.02 -2.26
N THR A 178 -8.81 -18.42 -1.19
CA THR A 178 -8.19 -18.51 0.15
C THR A 178 -7.15 -19.62 0.25
N LEU A 179 -7.39 -20.77 -0.40
CA LEU A 179 -6.44 -21.87 -0.48
C LEU A 179 -5.19 -21.48 -1.27
N ALA A 180 -5.35 -20.85 -2.45
CA ALA A 180 -4.21 -20.37 -3.22
C ALA A 180 -3.40 -19.31 -2.46
N ALA A 181 -4.06 -18.42 -1.70
CA ALA A 181 -3.39 -17.47 -0.82
C ALA A 181 -2.60 -18.16 0.30
N ALA A 182 -3.18 -19.18 0.94
CA ALA A 182 -2.52 -19.99 1.96
C ALA A 182 -1.30 -20.74 1.40
N LEU A 183 -1.40 -21.33 0.21
CA LEU A 183 -0.29 -22.00 -0.48
C LEU A 183 0.84 -21.03 -0.82
N LEU A 184 0.51 -19.83 -1.32
CA LEU A 184 1.49 -18.77 -1.56
C LEU A 184 2.19 -18.35 -0.26
N LEU A 185 1.47 -18.22 0.85
CA LEU A 185 2.07 -17.92 2.15
C LEU A 185 2.99 -19.04 2.66
N GLU A 186 2.62 -20.31 2.49
CA GLU A 186 3.51 -21.43 2.83
C GLU A 186 4.77 -21.45 1.95
N LEU A 187 4.62 -21.16 0.65
CA LEU A 187 5.75 -21.01 -0.24
C LEU A 187 6.65 -19.83 0.19
N ALA A 188 6.06 -18.71 0.61
CA ALA A 188 6.79 -17.57 1.17
C ALA A 188 7.59 -17.98 2.43
N VAL A 189 7.00 -18.78 3.33
CA VAL A 189 7.70 -19.30 4.52
C VAL A 189 8.88 -20.21 4.14
N ARG A 190 8.72 -21.05 3.11
CA ARG A 190 9.80 -21.90 2.59
C ARG A 190 10.94 -21.06 1.99
N CYS A 191 10.60 -20.08 1.16
CA CYS A 191 11.56 -19.12 0.60
C CYS A 191 12.29 -18.34 1.70
N TYR A 192 11.56 -17.90 2.73
CA TYR A 192 12.12 -17.22 3.89
C TYR A 192 13.11 -18.09 4.65
N ARG A 193 12.75 -19.34 4.99
CA ARG A 193 13.67 -20.26 5.69
C ARG A 193 14.92 -20.59 4.87
N ALA A 194 14.75 -20.79 3.56
CA ALA A 194 15.88 -20.97 2.66
C ALA A 194 16.76 -19.72 2.64
N LEU A 195 16.18 -18.52 2.61
CA LEU A 195 16.91 -17.25 2.65
C LEU A 195 17.70 -17.10 3.96
N LEU A 196 17.10 -17.43 5.11
CA LEU A 196 17.77 -17.42 6.41
C LEU A 196 19.03 -18.28 6.39
N SER A 197 18.90 -19.55 5.98
CA SER A 197 20.02 -20.51 5.95
C SER A 197 21.21 -20.05 5.10
N ARG A 198 20.97 -19.13 4.15
CA ARG A 198 21.99 -18.59 3.25
C ARG A 198 22.56 -17.24 3.71
N THR A 199 21.95 -16.60 4.71
CA THR A 199 22.30 -15.23 5.15
C THR A 199 22.63 -15.13 6.64
N ASP A 200 22.61 -16.25 7.40
CA ASP A 200 22.81 -16.25 8.84
C ASP A 200 24.17 -15.70 9.29
N ALA A 201 25.27 -16.08 8.61
CA ALA A 201 26.61 -15.56 8.92
C ALA A 201 26.72 -14.04 8.69
N GLN A 202 26.01 -13.53 7.69
CA GLN A 202 26.03 -12.12 7.33
C GLN A 202 25.17 -11.26 8.27
N ALA A 203 24.02 -11.79 8.70
CA ALA A 203 23.13 -11.14 9.65
C ALA A 203 23.80 -10.94 11.02
N ALA A 204 24.61 -11.91 11.48
CA ALA A 204 25.35 -11.82 12.74
C ALA A 204 26.35 -10.64 12.76
N CYS A 205 26.99 -10.35 11.62
CA CYS A 205 27.89 -9.22 11.46
C CYS A 205 27.15 -7.88 11.49
N LEU A 206 26.01 -7.77 10.82
CA LEU A 206 25.20 -6.54 10.76
C LEU A 206 24.56 -6.17 12.10
N ALA A 207 24.18 -7.17 12.91
CA ALA A 207 23.54 -6.99 14.21
C ALA A 207 24.45 -6.28 15.23
N GLN A 208 25.78 -6.38 15.09
CA GLN A 208 26.73 -5.71 15.99
C GLN A 208 26.86 -4.21 15.73
N GLY A 209 26.46 -3.72 14.54
CA GLY A 209 26.61 -2.31 14.13
C GLY A 209 25.35 -1.44 14.25
N HIS A 210 24.15 -2.03 14.41
CA HIS A 210 22.90 -1.29 14.35
C HIS A 210 22.43 -0.82 15.74
N ARG A 211 22.67 0.46 16.06
CA ARG A 211 21.97 1.14 17.17
C ARG A 211 20.46 1.18 16.87
N ARG A 212 19.66 0.54 17.72
CA ARG A 212 18.19 0.59 17.66
C ARG A 212 17.74 2.05 17.79
N MET A 213 17.17 2.61 16.72
CA MET A 213 16.52 3.91 16.79
C MET A 213 15.18 3.75 17.54
N GLY A 214 15.19 4.03 18.83
CA GLY A 214 13.98 4.13 19.65
C GLY A 214 13.26 5.46 19.45
N GLY A 215 11.94 5.45 19.47
CA GLY A 215 11.12 6.66 19.41
C GLY A 215 9.65 6.38 19.69
N SER A 216 9.02 7.22 20.51
CA SER A 216 7.58 7.15 20.77
C SER A 216 6.78 7.83 19.66
N MET A 217 5.58 7.31 19.34
CA MET A 217 4.66 7.95 18.38
C MET A 217 4.30 9.40 18.79
N LEU A 218 4.22 9.66 20.10
CA LEU A 218 3.98 10.98 20.69
C LEU A 218 5.04 12.02 20.28
N ALA A 219 6.31 11.60 20.20
CA ALA A 219 7.37 12.47 19.69
C ALA A 219 7.15 12.82 18.22
N GLY A 220 6.67 11.88 17.40
CA GLY A 220 6.29 12.13 16.01
C GLY A 220 5.16 13.16 15.87
N VAL A 221 4.12 13.07 16.70
CA VAL A 221 3.01 14.05 16.72
C VAL A 221 3.51 15.44 17.11
N THR A 222 4.39 15.52 18.12
CA THR A 222 4.94 16.80 18.58
C THR A 222 5.81 17.46 17.51
N LEU A 223 6.62 16.67 16.80
CA LEU A 223 7.43 17.17 15.67
C LEU A 223 6.55 17.72 14.54
N ILE A 224 5.48 17.01 14.20
CA ILE A 224 4.51 17.44 13.18
C ILE A 224 3.90 18.78 13.57
N ALA A 225 3.40 18.92 14.80
CA ALA A 225 2.72 20.15 15.25
C ALA A 225 3.61 21.40 15.23
N ARG A 226 4.93 21.24 15.38
CA ARG A 226 5.90 22.35 15.40
C ARG A 226 6.44 22.73 14.03
N SER A 227 6.24 21.90 13.02
CA SER A 227 6.82 22.11 11.69
C SER A 227 5.74 22.41 10.66
N PRO A 228 5.67 23.64 10.10
CA PRO A 228 4.69 23.97 9.06
C PRO A 228 4.86 23.07 7.83
N TYR A 229 6.10 22.64 7.54
CA TYR A 229 6.38 21.72 6.44
C TYR A 229 5.75 20.34 6.66
N LEU A 230 5.88 19.77 7.87
CA LEU A 230 5.25 18.50 8.22
C LEU A 230 3.72 18.61 8.27
N LEU A 231 3.17 19.74 8.73
CA LEU A 231 1.73 20.02 8.65
C LEU A 231 1.24 20.07 7.20
N GLY A 232 2.04 20.61 6.27
CA GLY A 232 1.73 20.56 4.84
C GLY A 232 1.66 19.13 4.31
N LEU A 233 2.55 18.23 4.77
CA LEU A 233 2.49 16.79 4.43
C LEU A 233 1.26 16.11 5.02
N VAL A 234 0.87 16.46 6.25
CA VAL A 234 -0.39 15.99 6.86
C VAL A 234 -1.59 16.44 6.03
N LEU A 235 -1.66 17.72 5.68
CA LEU A 235 -2.75 18.28 4.87
C LEU A 235 -2.82 17.63 3.48
N PHE A 236 -1.66 17.44 2.83
CA PHE A 236 -1.57 16.67 1.59
C PHE A 236 -2.18 15.27 1.77
N MET A 237 -1.83 14.58 2.86
CA MET A 237 -2.30 13.22 3.12
C MET A 237 -3.80 13.18 3.38
N LEU A 238 -4.33 14.13 4.16
CA LEU A 238 -5.76 14.22 4.47
C LEU A 238 -6.58 14.47 3.20
N LEU A 239 -6.20 15.47 2.39
CA LEU A 239 -6.88 15.76 1.11
C LEU A 239 -6.83 14.55 0.16
N HIS A 240 -5.68 13.88 0.11
CA HIS A 240 -5.50 12.64 -0.66
C HIS A 240 -6.44 11.52 -0.18
N THR A 241 -6.48 11.24 1.12
CA THR A 241 -7.33 10.19 1.69
C THR A 241 -8.81 10.51 1.56
N THR A 242 -9.21 11.78 1.70
CA THR A 242 -10.60 12.21 1.52
C THR A 242 -11.06 11.95 0.10
N ALA A 243 -10.29 12.40 -0.90
CA ALA A 243 -10.58 12.12 -2.29
C ALA A 243 -10.64 10.62 -2.60
N ALA A 244 -9.68 9.85 -2.09
CA ALA A 244 -9.62 8.40 -2.28
C ALA A 244 -10.83 7.68 -1.66
N THR A 245 -11.23 8.08 -0.45
CA THR A 245 -12.33 7.49 0.29
C THR A 245 -13.67 7.79 -0.36
N PHE A 246 -13.91 9.03 -0.79
CA PHE A 246 -15.14 9.39 -1.51
C PHE A 246 -15.29 8.57 -2.80
N LEU A 247 -14.20 8.43 -3.56
CA LEU A 247 -14.19 7.61 -4.78
C LEU A 247 -14.42 6.12 -4.46
N TYR A 248 -13.85 5.61 -3.38
CA TYR A 248 -14.05 4.23 -2.92
C TYR A 248 -15.50 3.95 -2.52
N PHE A 249 -16.15 4.90 -1.82
CA PHE A 249 -17.53 4.77 -1.40
C PHE A 249 -18.48 4.80 -2.59
N GLU A 250 -18.22 5.69 -3.57
CA GLU A 250 -18.98 5.72 -4.81
C GLU A 250 -18.82 4.44 -5.62
N GLN A 251 -17.57 3.96 -5.76
CA GLN A 251 -17.28 2.65 -6.34
C GLN A 251 -18.13 1.58 -5.65
N GLY A 252 -18.15 1.56 -4.31
CA GLY A 252 -18.93 0.60 -3.55
C GLY A 252 -20.42 0.63 -3.91
N ARG A 253 -21.00 1.83 -4.03
CA ARG A 253 -22.42 2.02 -4.39
C ARG A 253 -22.73 1.53 -5.80
N ILE A 254 -21.92 1.93 -6.79
CA ILE A 254 -22.10 1.53 -8.20
C ILE A 254 -21.94 0.01 -8.34
N VAL A 255 -20.92 -0.58 -7.71
CA VAL A 255 -20.65 -2.03 -7.78
C VAL A 255 -21.75 -2.83 -7.08
N ALA A 256 -22.20 -2.39 -5.89
CA ALA A 256 -23.28 -3.06 -5.17
C ALA A 256 -24.60 -3.06 -5.97
N GLY A 257 -24.89 -1.97 -6.69
CA GLY A 257 -26.06 -1.86 -7.56
C GLY A 257 -25.95 -2.58 -8.90
N SER A 258 -24.73 -2.79 -9.42
CA SER A 258 -24.50 -3.40 -10.74
C SER A 258 -24.27 -4.90 -10.71
N TYR A 259 -23.85 -5.46 -9.57
CA TYR A 259 -23.53 -6.88 -9.44
C TYR A 259 -24.23 -7.47 -8.21
N ALA A 260 -24.99 -8.56 -8.42
CA ALA A 260 -25.78 -9.19 -7.37
C ALA A 260 -24.95 -10.10 -6.45
N ASP A 261 -23.97 -10.83 -6.99
CA ASP A 261 -23.23 -11.85 -6.25
C ASP A 261 -21.77 -11.45 -5.93
N VAL A 262 -21.24 -12.04 -4.86
CA VAL A 262 -19.87 -11.82 -4.38
C VAL A 262 -18.81 -12.18 -5.42
N ALA A 263 -19.02 -13.22 -6.23
CA ALA A 263 -18.03 -13.68 -7.19
C ALA A 263 -17.86 -12.68 -8.35
N SER A 264 -18.95 -12.14 -8.87
CA SER A 264 -18.95 -11.07 -9.88
C SER A 264 -18.31 -9.79 -9.36
N ARG A 265 -18.65 -9.37 -8.13
CA ARG A 265 -18.00 -8.21 -7.47
C ARG A 265 -16.51 -8.45 -7.29
N THR A 266 -16.11 -9.63 -6.83
CA THR A 266 -14.71 -10.03 -6.63
C THR A 266 -13.94 -9.97 -7.95
N ARG A 267 -14.51 -10.52 -9.03
CA ARG A 267 -13.89 -10.48 -10.36
C ARG A 267 -13.74 -9.03 -10.85
N PHE A 268 -14.74 -8.18 -10.65
CA PHE A 268 -14.66 -6.78 -11.03
C PHE A 268 -13.55 -6.03 -10.28
N PHE A 269 -13.46 -6.17 -8.95
CA PHE A 269 -12.36 -5.58 -8.17
C PHE A 269 -10.99 -6.13 -8.57
N ALA A 270 -10.91 -7.40 -8.93
CA ALA A 270 -9.68 -8.01 -9.42
C ALA A 270 -9.24 -7.41 -10.77
N LEU A 271 -10.19 -7.12 -11.66
CA LEU A 271 -9.90 -6.42 -12.92
C LEU A 271 -9.42 -4.99 -12.68
N ILE A 272 -10.00 -4.26 -11.72
CA ILE A 272 -9.49 -2.93 -11.33
C ILE A 272 -8.04 -3.04 -10.86
N ASP A 273 -7.75 -3.96 -9.94
CA ASP A 273 -6.39 -4.13 -9.42
C ASP A 273 -5.39 -4.58 -10.51
N LEU A 274 -5.84 -5.36 -11.51
CA LEU A 274 -5.04 -5.74 -12.67
C LEU A 274 -4.74 -4.54 -13.59
N ILE A 275 -5.74 -3.70 -13.87
CA ILE A 275 -5.57 -2.45 -14.63
C ILE A 275 -4.57 -1.54 -13.91
N VAL A 276 -4.74 -1.35 -12.60
CA VAL A 276 -3.82 -0.55 -11.78
C VAL A 276 -2.40 -1.11 -11.89
N SER A 277 -2.23 -2.41 -11.72
CA SER A 277 -0.89 -3.04 -11.74
C SER A 277 -0.23 -2.93 -13.11
N ALA A 278 -0.98 -3.16 -14.20
CA ALA A 278 -0.49 -3.01 -15.56
C ALA A 278 -0.05 -1.58 -15.86
N LEU A 279 -0.93 -0.60 -15.58
CA LEU A 279 -0.64 0.82 -15.80
C LEU A 279 0.51 1.31 -14.92
N THR A 280 0.55 0.91 -13.65
CA THR A 280 1.67 1.25 -12.74
C THR A 280 2.99 0.73 -13.30
N LEU A 281 3.05 -0.52 -13.75
CA LEU A 281 4.28 -1.08 -14.33
C LEU A 281 4.70 -0.33 -15.60
N THR A 282 3.76 -0.08 -16.51
CA THR A 282 4.02 0.70 -17.73
C THR A 282 4.55 2.10 -17.40
N PHE A 283 3.93 2.80 -16.45
CA PHE A 283 4.37 4.14 -16.05
C PHE A 283 5.69 4.11 -15.30
N GLN A 284 5.97 3.13 -14.44
CA GLN A 284 7.24 3.00 -13.74
C GLN A 284 8.41 2.78 -14.71
N LEU A 285 8.23 1.89 -15.69
CA LEU A 285 9.29 1.54 -16.65
C LEU A 285 9.52 2.63 -17.69
N LEU A 286 8.45 3.29 -18.17
CA LEU A 286 8.55 4.16 -19.35
C LEU A 286 8.46 5.65 -19.03
N LEU A 287 7.66 6.05 -18.04
CA LEU A 287 7.24 7.46 -17.90
C LEU A 287 7.72 8.14 -16.62
N THR A 288 7.92 7.42 -15.52
CA THR A 288 8.13 8.03 -14.19
C THR A 288 9.37 8.91 -14.15
N GLY A 289 10.54 8.38 -14.54
CA GLY A 289 11.80 9.12 -14.56
C GLY A 289 11.77 10.32 -15.53
N PRO A 290 11.42 10.13 -16.82
CA PRO A 290 11.27 11.24 -17.77
C PRO A 290 10.28 12.31 -17.31
N LEU A 291 9.13 11.91 -16.75
CA LEU A 291 8.09 12.83 -16.30
C LEU A 291 8.57 13.68 -15.13
N ILE A 292 9.12 13.08 -14.07
CA ILE A 292 9.62 13.81 -12.90
C ILE A 292 10.73 14.78 -13.29
N ARG A 293 11.62 14.42 -14.23
CA ARG A 293 12.66 15.32 -14.74
C ARG A 293 12.08 16.51 -15.52
N ARG A 294 10.99 16.33 -16.26
CA ARG A 294 10.35 17.39 -17.07
C ARG A 294 9.47 18.33 -16.24
N VAL A 295 8.56 17.80 -15.41
CA VAL A 295 7.58 18.62 -14.66
C VAL A 295 8.03 18.95 -13.24
N GLY A 296 9.13 18.35 -12.78
CA GLY A 296 9.63 18.47 -11.42
C GLY A 296 8.73 17.79 -10.38
N VAL A 297 9.17 17.80 -9.12
CA VAL A 297 8.44 17.21 -7.99
C VAL A 297 7.05 17.83 -7.81
N GLY A 298 6.92 19.16 -7.95
CA GLY A 298 5.64 19.86 -7.82
C GLY A 298 4.61 19.42 -8.86
N GLY A 299 4.99 19.40 -10.14
CA GLY A 299 4.10 18.94 -11.21
C GLY A 299 3.71 17.47 -11.05
N ALA A 300 4.66 16.62 -10.63
CA ALA A 300 4.40 15.21 -10.35
C ALA A 300 3.37 15.01 -9.21
N LEU A 301 3.42 15.83 -8.16
CA LEU A 301 2.45 15.80 -7.07
C LEU A 301 1.06 16.32 -7.49
N VAL A 302 1.01 17.36 -8.33
CA VAL A 302 -0.26 17.94 -8.86
C VAL A 302 -0.98 17.01 -9.83
N ALA A 303 -0.29 16.04 -10.43
CA ALA A 303 -0.92 15.05 -11.29
C ALA A 303 -2.08 14.30 -10.59
N LEU A 304 -1.97 14.03 -9.28
CA LEU A 304 -2.98 13.28 -8.56
C LEU A 304 -4.31 14.02 -8.32
N PRO A 305 -4.34 15.28 -7.83
CA PRO A 305 -5.58 16.05 -7.76
C PRO A 305 -6.23 16.24 -9.14
N VAL A 306 -5.44 16.46 -10.19
CA VAL A 306 -5.97 16.60 -11.56
C VAL A 306 -6.64 15.32 -12.03
N VAL A 307 -5.97 14.17 -11.91
CA VAL A 307 -6.55 12.87 -12.28
C VAL A 307 -7.76 12.53 -11.41
N THR A 308 -7.76 12.94 -10.14
CA THR A 308 -8.90 12.80 -9.25
C THR A 308 -10.10 13.60 -9.77
N LEU A 309 -9.93 14.86 -10.17
CA LEU A 309 -11.01 15.66 -10.77
C LEU A 309 -11.58 14.97 -12.01
N VAL A 310 -10.72 14.52 -12.92
CA VAL A 310 -11.14 13.78 -14.12
C VAL A 310 -11.94 12.53 -13.75
N ALA A 311 -11.47 11.76 -12.76
CA ALA A 311 -12.14 10.56 -12.28
C ALA A 311 -13.55 10.85 -11.72
N PHE A 312 -13.70 11.87 -10.86
CA PHE A 312 -15.00 12.24 -10.31
C PHE A 312 -15.95 12.76 -11.39
N THR A 313 -15.47 13.60 -12.31
CA THR A 313 -16.29 14.11 -13.43
C THR A 313 -16.75 12.98 -14.34
N ALA A 314 -15.85 12.06 -14.71
CA ALA A 314 -16.20 10.94 -15.58
C ALA A 314 -17.23 10.01 -14.93
N MET A 315 -17.08 9.71 -13.64
CA MET A 315 -18.05 8.91 -12.90
C MET A 315 -19.38 9.65 -12.73
N ALA A 316 -19.36 10.98 -12.53
CA ALA A 316 -20.59 11.76 -12.34
C ALA A 316 -21.40 11.85 -13.64
N TRP A 317 -20.71 11.89 -14.79
CA TRP A 317 -21.35 11.86 -16.10
C TRP A 317 -21.95 10.49 -16.44
N SER A 318 -21.27 9.40 -16.09
CA SER A 318 -21.73 8.04 -16.36
C SER A 318 -21.37 7.11 -15.20
N PRO A 319 -22.29 6.91 -14.23
CA PRO A 319 -22.02 6.12 -13.03
C PRO A 319 -22.16 4.61 -13.28
N VAL A 320 -21.29 4.06 -14.12
CA VAL A 320 -21.27 2.64 -14.51
C VAL A 320 -19.96 1.96 -14.09
N PRO A 321 -19.92 0.62 -13.95
CA PRO A 321 -18.70 -0.09 -13.56
C PRO A 321 -17.46 0.25 -14.43
N ALA A 322 -17.64 0.49 -15.73
CA ALA A 322 -16.54 0.83 -16.62
C ALA A 322 -15.85 2.16 -16.24
N THR A 323 -16.61 3.20 -15.90
CA THR A 323 -16.01 4.50 -15.50
C THR A 323 -15.32 4.39 -14.15
N VAL A 324 -15.87 3.62 -13.21
CA VAL A 324 -15.23 3.28 -11.94
C VAL A 324 -13.87 2.60 -12.17
N ALA A 325 -13.82 1.61 -13.06
CA ALA A 325 -12.60 0.88 -13.33
C ALA A 325 -11.50 1.76 -13.96
N LEU A 326 -11.88 2.63 -14.90
CA LEU A 326 -10.95 3.59 -15.51
C LEU A 326 -10.49 4.65 -14.52
N ALA A 327 -11.42 5.22 -13.73
CA ALA A 327 -11.14 6.21 -12.70
C ALA A 327 -10.14 5.68 -11.66
N GLN A 328 -10.42 4.51 -11.10
CA GLN A 328 -9.56 3.88 -10.10
C GLN A 328 -8.25 3.38 -10.70
N GLY A 329 -8.31 2.81 -11.91
CA GLY A 329 -7.16 2.41 -12.70
C GLY A 329 -6.16 3.54 -12.84
N LEU A 330 -6.58 4.65 -13.44
CA LEU A 330 -5.72 5.80 -13.72
C LEU A 330 -5.25 6.50 -12.44
N ARG A 331 -6.16 6.79 -11.49
CA ARG A 331 -5.83 7.51 -10.25
C ARG A 331 -4.80 6.75 -9.43
N ARG A 332 -5.03 5.45 -9.18
CA ARG A 332 -4.10 4.62 -8.39
C ARG A 332 -2.80 4.34 -9.16
N ALA A 333 -2.85 4.22 -10.48
CA ALA A 333 -1.65 4.04 -11.29
C ALA A 333 -0.70 5.25 -11.19
N ILE A 334 -1.24 6.47 -11.26
CA ILE A 334 -0.49 7.72 -11.09
C ILE A 334 -0.01 7.88 -9.66
N GLU A 335 -0.83 7.53 -8.67
CA GLU A 335 -0.45 7.51 -7.26
C GLU A 335 0.79 6.65 -7.02
N PHE A 336 0.76 5.40 -7.49
CA PHE A 336 1.83 4.43 -7.23
C PHE A 336 3.08 4.62 -8.08
N SER A 337 2.95 5.11 -9.32
CA SER A 337 4.10 5.27 -10.22
C SER A 337 4.77 6.64 -10.12
N VAL A 338 4.01 7.73 -9.95
CA VAL A 338 4.54 9.11 -10.03
C VAL A 338 4.55 9.80 -8.67
N VAL A 339 3.41 9.81 -8.00
CA VAL A 339 3.19 10.67 -6.83
C VAL A 339 3.92 10.12 -5.61
N ARG A 340 3.90 8.80 -5.42
CA ARG A 340 4.59 8.15 -4.31
C ARG A 340 6.11 8.43 -4.35
N PRO A 341 6.84 8.21 -5.48
CA PRO A 341 8.24 8.62 -5.57
C PRO A 341 8.45 10.12 -5.37
N ALA A 342 7.61 10.98 -5.96
CA ALA A 342 7.71 12.43 -5.77
C ALA A 342 7.55 12.85 -4.29
N ARG A 343 6.66 12.18 -3.56
CA ARG A 343 6.47 12.38 -2.11
C ARG A 343 7.69 11.92 -1.30
N GLU A 344 8.37 10.86 -1.72
CA GLU A 344 9.62 10.43 -1.06
C GLU A 344 10.73 11.50 -1.16
N VAL A 345 10.76 12.26 -2.26
CA VAL A 345 11.70 13.40 -2.41
C VAL A 345 11.41 14.51 -1.39
N LEU A 346 10.16 14.68 -0.94
CA LEU A 346 9.84 15.65 0.12
C LEU A 346 10.49 15.29 1.48
N TRP A 347 10.78 14.01 1.70
CA TRP A 347 11.41 13.54 2.94
C TRP A 347 12.94 13.64 2.94
N THR A 348 13.57 14.15 1.88
CA THR A 348 15.04 14.24 1.80
C THR A 348 15.61 15.48 2.49
N VAL A 349 14.78 16.50 2.74
CA VAL A 349 15.21 17.79 3.33
C VAL A 349 14.90 17.91 4.82
N VAL A 350 14.34 16.87 5.43
CA VAL A 350 14.03 16.84 6.86
C VAL A 350 15.07 16.02 7.61
N SER A 351 15.18 16.25 8.92
CA SER A 351 16.12 15.51 9.76
C SER A 351 15.79 14.01 9.80
N ARG A 352 16.79 13.19 10.14
CA ARG A 352 16.61 11.74 10.30
C ARG A 352 15.51 11.43 11.33
N GLU A 353 15.47 12.15 12.44
CA GLU A 353 14.47 11.96 13.48
C GLU A 353 13.05 12.25 12.99
N GLU A 354 12.83 13.39 12.32
CA GLU A 354 11.55 13.74 11.71
C GLU A 354 11.14 12.68 10.68
N LYS A 355 12.06 12.25 9.82
CA LYS A 355 11.77 11.24 8.79
C LYS A 355 11.31 9.92 9.39
N TYR A 356 11.89 9.43 10.48
CA TYR A 356 11.48 8.15 11.06
C TYR A 356 10.22 8.27 11.92
N LYS A 357 10.11 9.32 12.75
CA LYS A 357 9.00 9.47 13.69
C LYS A 357 7.76 10.05 13.02
N ALA A 358 7.90 11.18 12.32
CA ALA A 358 6.76 11.86 11.70
C ALA A 358 6.21 11.07 10.52
N LYS A 359 7.05 10.50 9.65
CA LYS A 359 6.58 9.70 8.51
C LYS A 359 5.73 8.51 8.96
N ASN A 360 6.16 7.79 10.00
CA ASN A 360 5.38 6.68 10.55
C ASN A 360 4.00 7.16 11.03
N VAL A 361 3.93 8.26 11.79
CA VAL A 361 2.66 8.86 12.23
C VAL A 361 1.78 9.27 11.04
N ILE A 362 2.35 9.88 10.00
CA ILE A 362 1.59 10.29 8.80
C ILE A 362 1.06 9.06 8.03
N GLU A 363 1.88 8.03 7.85
CA GLU A 363 1.51 6.84 7.06
C GLU A 363 0.58 5.87 7.81
N THR A 364 0.57 5.90 9.14
CA THR A 364 -0.30 5.04 9.95
C THR A 364 -1.49 5.81 10.49
N LEU A 365 -1.28 6.74 11.42
CA LEU A 365 -2.33 7.45 12.13
C LEU A 365 -3.09 8.41 11.20
N VAL A 366 -2.39 9.27 10.47
CA VAL A 366 -3.04 10.29 9.61
C VAL A 366 -3.72 9.62 8.42
N TYR A 367 -3.07 8.65 7.77
CA TYR A 367 -3.66 7.96 6.63
C TYR A 367 -4.92 7.18 7.02
N ARG A 368 -4.83 6.30 8.03
CA ARG A 368 -5.96 5.45 8.43
C ARG A 368 -7.04 6.22 9.18
N GLY A 369 -6.65 7.20 9.99
CA GLY A 369 -7.59 8.11 10.62
C GLY A 369 -8.29 8.99 9.59
N GLY A 370 -7.56 9.47 8.59
CA GLY A 370 -8.09 10.22 7.45
C GLY A 370 -9.12 9.43 6.66
N ASP A 371 -8.86 8.15 6.36
CA ASP A 371 -9.83 7.23 5.75
C ASP A 371 -11.12 7.12 6.59
N ALA A 372 -11.00 6.90 7.91
CA ALA A 372 -12.16 6.77 8.80
C ALA A 372 -12.98 8.07 8.91
N VAL A 373 -12.31 9.21 9.13
CA VAL A 373 -12.96 10.54 9.21
C VAL A 373 -13.63 10.88 7.88
N SER A 374 -12.97 10.59 6.75
CA SER A 374 -13.53 10.85 5.42
C SER A 374 -14.74 9.96 5.13
N GLY A 375 -14.77 8.73 5.63
CA GLY A 375 -15.95 7.86 5.54
C GLY A 375 -17.16 8.47 6.24
N TRP A 376 -16.98 8.99 7.46
CA TRP A 376 -18.04 9.68 8.19
C TRP A 376 -18.44 11.02 7.54
N LEU A 377 -17.49 11.77 6.99
CA LEU A 377 -17.78 12.98 6.22
C LEU A 377 -18.63 12.67 4.99
N SER A 378 -18.33 11.59 4.27
CA SER A 378 -19.12 11.14 3.12
C SER A 378 -20.56 10.79 3.51
N VAL A 379 -20.74 10.08 4.63
CA VAL A 379 -22.07 9.75 5.16
C VAL A 379 -22.82 11.00 5.63
N GLY A 380 -22.14 11.93 6.29
CA GLY A 380 -22.74 13.20 6.73
C GLY A 380 -23.23 14.04 5.54
N LEU A 381 -22.44 14.11 4.46
CA LEU A 381 -22.86 14.76 3.22
C LEU A 381 -24.08 14.06 2.61
N ALA A 382 -24.07 12.73 2.52
CA ALA A 382 -25.19 11.96 1.99
C ALA A 382 -26.47 12.15 2.84
N ALA A 383 -26.34 12.18 4.17
CA ALA A 383 -27.45 12.43 5.10
C ALA A 383 -28.03 13.85 4.96
N ALA A 384 -27.21 14.82 4.56
CA ALA A 384 -27.64 16.18 4.20
C ALA A 384 -28.27 16.27 2.80
N GLY A 385 -28.51 15.13 2.12
CA GLY A 385 -29.11 15.08 0.79
C GLY A 385 -28.11 15.27 -0.36
N ALA A 386 -26.80 15.30 -0.10
CA ALA A 386 -25.80 15.39 -1.15
C ALA A 386 -25.72 14.06 -1.92
N GLY A 387 -26.32 14.03 -3.12
CA GLY A 387 -26.09 12.98 -4.09
C GLY A 387 -24.66 13.00 -4.64
N PHE A 388 -24.29 11.99 -5.42
CA PHE A 388 -22.92 11.90 -5.96
C PHE A 388 -22.50 13.11 -6.79
N GLY A 389 -23.42 13.71 -7.56
CA GLY A 389 -23.14 14.95 -8.31
C GLY A 389 -22.69 16.10 -7.40
N VAL A 390 -23.30 16.24 -6.22
CA VAL A 390 -22.91 17.25 -5.23
C VAL A 390 -21.53 16.92 -4.66
N VAL A 391 -21.26 15.66 -4.33
CA VAL A 391 -19.94 15.20 -3.87
C VAL A 391 -18.86 15.45 -4.94
N ALA A 392 -19.18 15.25 -6.22
CA ALA A 392 -18.29 15.53 -7.34
C ALA A 392 -18.01 17.04 -7.50
N VAL A 393 -18.98 17.92 -7.20
CA VAL A 393 -18.72 19.37 -7.15
C VAL A 393 -17.82 19.73 -5.96
N TRP A 394 -18.05 19.12 -4.79
CA TRP A 394 -17.20 19.32 -3.60
C TRP A 394 -15.75 18.91 -3.80
N ILE A 395 -15.45 17.99 -4.73
CA ILE A 395 -14.07 17.61 -5.02
C ILE A 395 -13.27 18.73 -5.70
N VAL A 396 -13.94 19.71 -6.34
CA VAL A 396 -13.30 20.84 -7.01
C VAL A 396 -12.50 21.72 -6.04
N PRO A 397 -13.10 22.29 -4.98
CA PRO A 397 -12.34 23.06 -3.99
C PRO A 397 -11.30 22.20 -3.25
N VAL A 398 -11.59 20.92 -2.97
CA VAL A 398 -10.65 19.99 -2.34
C VAL A 398 -9.41 19.78 -3.22
N ALA A 399 -9.58 19.53 -4.51
CA ALA A 399 -8.48 19.34 -5.46
C ALA A 399 -7.71 20.64 -5.71
N GLY A 400 -8.39 21.80 -5.71
CA GLY A 400 -7.75 23.11 -5.79
C GLY A 400 -6.83 23.38 -4.59
N ALA A 401 -7.34 23.17 -3.38
CA ALA A 401 -6.54 23.25 -2.15
C ALA A 401 -5.37 22.25 -2.18
N TRP A 402 -5.62 21.03 -2.63
CA TRP A 402 -4.61 20.00 -2.74
C TRP A 402 -3.50 20.37 -3.74
N GLY A 403 -3.85 20.90 -4.91
CA GLY A 403 -2.88 21.42 -5.89
C GLY A 403 -2.04 22.57 -5.32
N GLY A 404 -2.66 23.48 -4.57
CA GLY A 404 -1.96 24.55 -3.85
C GLY A 404 -0.95 24.02 -2.83
N VAL A 405 -1.34 23.01 -2.03
CA VAL A 405 -0.44 22.34 -1.08
C VAL A 405 0.72 21.64 -1.78
N CYS A 406 0.46 20.96 -2.91
CA CYS A 406 1.51 20.32 -3.72
C CYS A 406 2.56 21.34 -4.20
N TYR A 407 2.12 22.49 -4.71
CA TYR A 407 3.02 23.55 -5.16
C TYR A 407 3.80 24.16 -3.99
N TRP A 408 3.12 24.44 -2.88
CA TRP A 408 3.75 24.98 -1.68
C TRP A 408 4.83 24.05 -1.10
N LEU A 409 4.52 22.74 -0.99
CA LEU A 409 5.46 21.72 -0.51
C LEU A 409 6.69 21.62 -1.42
N ALA A 410 6.48 21.60 -2.74
CA ALA A 410 7.58 21.53 -3.70
C ALA A 410 8.48 22.78 -3.65
N ARG A 411 7.87 23.98 -3.50
CA ARG A 411 8.63 25.23 -3.35
C ARG A 411 9.44 25.25 -2.05
N ARG A 412 8.83 24.86 -0.93
CA ARG A 412 9.51 24.78 0.38
C ARG A 412 10.64 23.76 0.38
N GLN A 413 10.44 22.60 -0.24
CA GLN A 413 11.47 21.58 -0.38
C GLN A 413 12.70 22.12 -1.12
N ARG A 414 12.49 22.82 -2.25
CA ARG A 414 13.59 23.45 -3.01
C ARG A 414 14.34 24.48 -2.17
N GLN A 415 13.62 25.34 -1.44
CA GLN A 415 14.23 26.35 -0.57
C GLN A 415 15.04 25.74 0.59
N MET A 416 14.57 24.64 1.17
CA MET A 416 15.29 23.94 2.23
C MET A 416 16.53 23.22 1.68
N ALA A 417 16.42 22.60 0.51
CA ALA A 417 17.55 21.96 -0.17
C ALA A 417 18.67 22.95 -0.50
N THR A 418 18.35 24.15 -1.03
CA THR A 418 19.37 25.16 -1.36
C THR A 418 20.05 25.74 -0.12
N LYS A 419 19.34 25.89 0.99
CA LYS A 419 19.94 26.32 2.26
C LYS A 419 20.92 25.29 2.81
N ALA A 420 20.57 24.02 2.75
CA ALA A 420 21.44 22.94 3.19
C ALA A 420 22.72 22.84 2.35
N SER A 421 22.64 23.06 1.03
CA SER A 421 23.82 23.07 0.16
C SER A 421 24.67 24.34 0.28
N GLY A 422 24.09 25.48 0.65
CA GLY A 422 24.86 26.71 0.89
C GLY A 422 25.68 26.66 2.17
N GLN A 423 25.14 26.04 3.23
CA GLN A 423 25.84 25.88 4.51
C GLN A 423 27.03 24.92 4.45
N SER A 424 27.07 23.98 3.49
CA SER A 424 28.23 23.11 3.30
C SER A 424 29.40 23.80 2.60
N THR A 425 29.15 24.86 1.83
CA THR A 425 30.20 25.55 1.04
C THR A 425 30.87 26.67 1.84
N ASP A 426 30.21 27.22 2.86
CA ASP A 426 30.78 28.24 3.77
C ASP A 426 31.53 27.60 4.97
N ALA A 427 31.54 26.27 5.07
CA ALA A 427 32.17 25.50 6.15
C ALA A 427 33.43 24.72 5.71
N GLU A 428 33.81 24.82 4.43
CA GLU A 428 35.14 24.51 3.89
C GLU A 428 35.94 25.81 3.74
#